data_AF-A0A524GQC6-F1
#
_entry.id   AF-A0A524GQC6-F1
#
_cell.length_a   1.000
_cell.length_b   1.000
_cell.length_c   1.000
_cell.angle_alpha   90.00
_cell.angle_beta   90.00
_cell.angle_gamma   90.00
#
_symmetry.space_group_name_H-M   'P 1'
#
loop_
_entity.id
_entity.type
_entity.pdbx_description
1 polymer ?
#
loop_
_entity_poly.entity_id
_entity_poly.type
_entity_poly.pdbx_seq_one_letter_code
_entity_poly.pdbx_strand_id
1 'polypeptide(L)'
;MEYMSLMIRQLVKAVISVALVFAFVMPASAQDVKIGVVSLQAIVERAPQTKMVMDALREEFAPREREIVAKQKEIEDLQAKVQKDLAVMGETERRNAEKNLRDLTRDFERMRTEYQEDSNLRQNEEFGVLQRSVLKEVQDYAQAQGYDLIVGDGVLYVSSKVNITEAVLNAVIANYEAANK
;
A
#
# COMPACT_ATOMS: atom_id res chain seq x y z
N MET A 1 -64.67 18.53 53.49
CA MET A 1 -64.79 17.63 52.32
C MET A 1 -64.30 18.29 51.03
N GLU A 2 -64.61 19.57 50.75
CA GLU A 2 -64.17 20.25 49.51
C GLU A 2 -62.65 20.45 49.37
N TYR A 3 -61.94 20.79 50.45
CA TYR A 3 -60.48 20.95 50.43
C TYR A 3 -59.72 19.68 49.99
N MET A 4 -60.24 18.52 50.37
CA MET A 4 -59.64 17.22 50.03
C MET A 4 -59.81 16.89 48.54
N SER A 5 -60.95 17.28 47.94
CA SER A 5 -61.19 17.18 46.49
C SER A 5 -60.26 18.10 45.68
N LEU A 6 -60.02 19.33 46.16
CA LEU A 6 -59.11 20.28 45.52
C LEU A 6 -57.64 19.79 45.55
N MET A 7 -57.22 19.23 46.68
CA MET A 7 -55.87 18.69 46.88
C MET A 7 -55.60 17.48 45.99
N ILE A 8 -56.58 16.57 45.84
CA ILE A 8 -56.49 15.41 44.95
C ILE A 8 -56.36 15.85 43.48
N ARG A 9 -57.08 16.88 43.04
CA ARG A 9 -56.96 17.42 41.67
C ARG A 9 -55.58 18.02 41.38
N GLN A 10 -54.95 18.66 42.37
CA GLN A 10 -53.59 19.18 42.21
C GLN A 10 -52.53 18.06 42.16
N LEU A 11 -52.70 17.01 42.98
CA LEU A 11 -51.86 15.81 42.93
C LEU A 11 -51.95 15.09 41.59
N VAL A 12 -53.15 14.91 41.04
CA VAL A 12 -53.35 14.29 39.71
C VAL A 12 -52.66 15.12 38.62
N LYS A 13 -52.79 16.45 38.66
CA LYS A 13 -52.10 17.35 37.72
C LYS A 13 -50.58 17.23 37.85
N ALA A 14 -50.05 17.18 39.08
CA ALA A 14 -48.62 17.02 39.33
C ALA A 14 -48.08 15.68 38.78
N VAL A 15 -48.80 14.57 39.00
CA VAL A 15 -48.43 13.25 38.48
C VAL A 15 -48.46 13.22 36.96
N ILE A 16 -49.49 13.81 36.33
CA ILE A 16 -49.58 13.92 34.86
C ILE A 16 -48.44 14.78 34.30
N SER A 17 -48.09 15.89 34.96
CA SER A 17 -46.96 16.73 34.51
C SER A 17 -45.62 16.03 34.66
N VAL A 18 -45.41 15.24 35.71
CA VAL A 18 -44.17 14.45 35.89
C VAL A 18 -44.09 13.33 34.84
N ALA A 19 -45.19 12.63 34.58
CA ALA A 19 -45.26 11.61 33.54
C ALA A 19 -44.99 12.17 32.13
N LEU A 20 -45.49 13.37 31.83
CA LEU A 20 -45.24 14.07 30.56
C LEU A 20 -43.77 14.48 30.40
N VAL A 21 -43.09 14.89 31.48
CA VAL A 21 -41.65 15.21 31.44
C VAL A 21 -40.81 13.95 31.19
N PHE A 22 -41.17 12.82 31.82
CA PHE A 22 -40.47 11.55 31.57
C PHE A 22 -40.75 10.97 30.18
N ALA A 23 -41.92 11.24 29.58
CA ALA A 23 -42.23 10.83 28.21
C ALA A 23 -41.39 11.54 27.13
N PHE A 24 -40.80 12.71 27.45
CA PHE A 24 -39.90 13.45 26.56
C PHE A 24 -38.43 13.07 26.69
N VAL A 25 -38.06 12.21 27.66
CA VAL A 25 -36.72 11.62 27.74
C VAL A 25 -36.66 10.40 26.82
N MET A 26 -36.83 10.61 25.52
CA MET A 26 -36.39 9.61 24.55
C MET A 26 -34.86 9.66 24.54
N PRO A 27 -34.15 8.53 24.70
CA PRO A 27 -32.72 8.50 24.44
C PRO A 27 -32.55 8.99 23.00
N ALA A 28 -31.80 10.09 22.84
CA ALA A 28 -31.35 10.51 21.52
C ALA A 28 -30.58 9.31 20.96
N SER A 29 -31.19 8.62 20.00
CA SER A 29 -30.51 7.58 19.26
C SER A 29 -29.46 8.30 18.44
N ALA A 30 -28.23 8.38 18.95
CA ALA A 30 -27.12 8.76 18.11
C ALA A 30 -27.15 7.80 16.92
N GLN A 31 -27.25 8.34 15.70
CA GLN A 31 -26.99 7.52 14.52
C GLN A 31 -25.54 7.03 14.68
N ASP A 32 -25.37 5.74 14.94
CA ASP A 32 -24.06 5.12 15.10
C ASP A 32 -23.31 5.26 13.77
N VAL A 33 -22.45 6.27 13.69
CA VAL A 33 -21.59 6.50 12.52
C VAL A 33 -20.61 5.34 12.39
N LYS A 34 -20.66 4.63 11.27
CA LYS A 34 -19.82 3.47 11.02
C LYS A 34 -18.49 3.91 10.42
N ILE A 35 -17.47 3.97 11.28
CA ILE A 35 -16.11 4.38 10.92
C ILE A 35 -15.20 3.15 10.80
N GLY A 36 -14.43 3.08 9.71
CA GLY A 36 -13.38 2.08 9.49
C GLY A 36 -12.02 2.73 9.33
N VAL A 37 -10.96 2.02 9.72
CA VAL A 37 -9.57 2.37 9.44
C VAL A 37 -8.92 1.26 8.64
N VAL A 38 -8.20 1.65 7.61
CA VAL A 38 -7.54 0.72 6.68
C VAL A 38 -6.09 1.13 6.45
N SER A 39 -5.19 0.14 6.39
CA SER A 39 -3.85 0.34 5.84
C SER A 39 -3.85 -0.03 4.36
N LEU A 40 -3.81 0.98 3.49
CA LEU A 40 -3.75 0.76 2.05
C LEU A 40 -2.45 0.07 1.66
N GLN A 41 -1.34 0.47 2.28
CA GLN A 41 -0.04 -0.14 2.07
C GLN A 41 -0.06 -1.65 2.38
N ALA A 42 -0.58 -2.05 3.54
CA ALA A 42 -0.64 -3.46 3.91
C ALA A 42 -1.53 -4.29 2.97
N ILE A 43 -2.62 -3.70 2.44
CA ILE A 43 -3.47 -4.38 1.47
C ILE A 43 -2.71 -4.54 0.15
N VAL A 44 -2.13 -3.47 -0.39
CA VAL A 44 -1.37 -3.53 -1.64
C VAL A 44 -0.23 -4.55 -1.52
N GLU A 45 0.57 -4.53 -0.46
CA GLU A 45 1.70 -5.45 -0.29
C GLU A 45 1.29 -6.93 -0.25
N ARG A 46 0.10 -7.22 0.30
CA ARG A 46 -0.39 -8.60 0.49
C ARG A 46 -1.35 -9.07 -0.59
N ALA A 47 -1.79 -8.18 -1.47
CA ALA A 47 -2.76 -8.51 -2.50
C ALA A 47 -2.15 -9.43 -3.58
N PRO A 48 -2.92 -10.38 -4.12
CA PRO A 48 -2.42 -11.37 -5.07
C PRO A 48 -1.91 -10.74 -6.37
N GLN A 49 -2.55 -9.67 -6.84
CA GLN A 49 -2.12 -8.92 -8.02
C GLN A 49 -0.71 -8.32 -7.87
N THR A 50 -0.26 -8.03 -6.65
CA THR A 50 1.06 -7.44 -6.42
C THR A 50 2.17 -8.42 -6.76
N LYS A 51 1.99 -9.70 -6.42
CA LYS A 51 2.96 -10.72 -6.80
C LYS A 51 3.09 -10.83 -8.33
N MET A 52 1.97 -10.82 -9.05
CA MET A 52 1.99 -10.87 -10.52
C MET A 52 2.75 -9.69 -11.12
N VAL A 53 2.48 -8.48 -10.63
CA VAL A 53 3.16 -7.26 -11.09
C VAL A 53 4.66 -7.35 -10.82
N MET A 54 5.06 -7.82 -9.64
CA MET A 54 6.48 -8.00 -9.31
C MET A 54 7.17 -9.03 -10.20
N ASP A 55 6.50 -10.13 -10.49
CA ASP A 55 7.03 -11.18 -11.37
C ASP A 55 7.15 -10.65 -12.81
N ALA A 56 6.17 -9.89 -13.30
CA ALA A 56 6.20 -9.26 -14.61
C ALA A 56 7.32 -8.20 -14.73
N LEU A 57 7.49 -7.35 -13.73
CA LEU A 57 8.60 -6.38 -13.68
C LEU A 57 9.96 -7.09 -13.66
N ARG A 58 10.10 -8.17 -12.90
CA ARG A 58 11.33 -8.98 -12.91
C ARG A 58 11.61 -9.54 -14.29
N GLU A 59 10.60 -10.07 -14.99
CA GLU A 59 10.76 -10.61 -16.34
C GLU A 59 11.14 -9.52 -17.34
N GLU A 60 10.49 -8.35 -17.27
CA GLU A 60 10.76 -7.18 -18.12
C GLU A 60 12.22 -6.72 -18.01
N PHE A 61 12.76 -6.69 -16.79
CA PHE A 61 14.10 -6.17 -16.50
C PHE A 61 15.22 -7.24 -16.52
N ALA A 62 14.88 -8.52 -16.47
CA ALA A 62 15.84 -9.63 -16.45
C ALA A 62 16.87 -9.63 -17.61
N PRO A 63 16.55 -9.21 -18.86
CA PRO A 63 17.55 -9.11 -19.92
C PRO A 63 18.62 -8.06 -19.62
N ARG A 64 18.23 -6.88 -19.14
CA ARG A 64 19.15 -5.78 -18.82
C ARG A 64 20.03 -6.11 -17.62
N GLU A 65 19.44 -6.74 -16.59
CA GLU A 65 20.20 -7.24 -15.45
C GLU A 65 21.29 -8.23 -15.87
N ARG A 66 20.96 -9.17 -16.76
CA ARG A 66 21.94 -10.12 -17.32
C ARG A 66 23.06 -9.43 -18.08
N GLU A 67 22.77 -8.37 -18.83
CA GLU A 67 23.77 -7.59 -19.56
C GLU A 67 24.72 -6.84 -18.62
N ILE A 68 24.19 -6.24 -17.54
CA ILE A 68 24.99 -5.59 -16.50
C ILE A 68 25.92 -6.60 -15.81
N VAL A 69 25.41 -7.78 -15.46
CA VAL A 69 26.22 -8.85 -14.86
C VAL A 69 27.31 -9.34 -15.83
N ALA A 70 27.00 -9.47 -17.12
CA ALA A 70 27.98 -9.85 -18.13
C ALA A 70 29.11 -8.81 -18.27
N LYS A 71 28.78 -7.51 -18.28
CA LYS A 71 29.80 -6.44 -18.31
C LYS A 71 30.64 -6.38 -17.06
N GLN A 72 30.03 -6.58 -15.88
CA GLN A 72 30.78 -6.66 -14.62
C GLN A 72 31.82 -7.78 -14.69
N LYS A 73 31.43 -8.95 -15.20
CA LYS A 73 32.35 -10.07 -15.39
C LYS A 73 33.45 -9.77 -16.42
N GLU A 74 33.13 -9.10 -17.52
CA GLU A 74 34.12 -8.70 -18.53
C GLU A 74 35.19 -7.75 -17.93
N ILE A 75 34.76 -6.81 -17.08
CA ILE A 75 35.65 -5.91 -16.34
C ILE A 75 36.57 -6.72 -15.41
N GLU A 76 36.02 -7.65 -14.63
CA GLU A 76 36.78 -8.50 -13.70
C GLU A 76 37.81 -9.38 -14.43
N ASP A 77 37.39 -10.02 -15.52
CA ASP A 77 38.25 -10.88 -16.34
C ASP A 77 39.40 -10.08 -16.97
N LEU A 78 39.12 -8.86 -17.46
CA LEU A 78 40.15 -7.98 -18.02
C LEU A 78 41.12 -7.47 -16.95
N GLN A 79 40.62 -7.11 -15.77
CA GLN A 79 41.46 -6.70 -14.63
C GLN A 79 42.39 -7.83 -14.21
N ALA A 80 41.87 -9.05 -14.06
CA ALA A 80 42.66 -10.22 -13.71
C ALA A 80 43.73 -10.53 -14.77
N LYS A 81 43.40 -10.39 -16.05
CA LYS A 81 44.36 -10.58 -17.16
C LYS A 81 45.49 -9.54 -17.10
N VAL A 82 45.16 -8.26 -16.98
CA VAL A 82 46.16 -7.19 -16.89
C VAL A 82 47.06 -7.41 -15.68
N GLN A 83 46.49 -7.76 -14.52
CA GLN A 83 47.27 -8.00 -13.31
C GLN A 83 48.24 -9.16 -13.44
N LYS A 84 47.83 -10.24 -14.13
CA LYS A 84 48.64 -11.44 -14.35
C LYS A 84 49.77 -11.20 -15.35
N ASP A 85 49.48 -10.50 -16.45
CA ASP A 85 50.39 -10.36 -17.58
C ASP A 85 51.25 -9.08 -17.49
N LEU A 86 51.09 -8.28 -16.41
CA LEU A 86 51.77 -7.00 -16.18
C LEU A 86 53.28 -7.01 -16.43
N ALA A 87 53.97 -8.10 -16.08
CA ALA A 87 55.43 -8.23 -16.21
C ALA A 87 55.90 -8.53 -17.65
N VAL A 88 55.00 -8.99 -18.52
CA VAL A 88 55.30 -9.39 -19.91
C VAL A 88 54.58 -8.56 -20.96
N MET A 89 53.60 -7.74 -20.56
CA MET A 89 52.86 -6.83 -21.45
C MET A 89 53.74 -5.73 -22.03
N GLY A 90 53.62 -5.48 -23.33
CA GLY A 90 54.22 -4.32 -23.99
C GLY A 90 53.48 -3.01 -23.64
N GLU A 91 54.16 -1.87 -23.77
CA GLU A 91 53.59 -0.55 -23.44
C GLU A 91 52.29 -0.24 -24.20
N THR A 92 52.25 -0.55 -25.50
CA THR A 92 51.06 -0.36 -26.34
C THR A 92 49.91 -1.26 -25.89
N GLU A 93 50.19 -2.51 -25.55
CA GLU A 93 49.19 -3.48 -25.08
C GLU A 93 48.61 -3.04 -23.73
N ARG A 94 49.46 -2.59 -22.80
CA ARG A 94 49.06 -2.04 -21.50
C ARG A 94 48.14 -0.82 -21.68
N ARG A 95 48.55 0.13 -22.53
CA ARG A 95 47.76 1.33 -22.81
C ARG A 95 46.38 1.00 -23.41
N ASN A 96 46.31 0.00 -24.29
CA ASN A 96 45.06 -0.45 -24.87
C ASN A 96 44.15 -1.13 -23.84
N ALA A 97 44.71 -1.98 -22.97
CA ALA A 97 43.95 -2.64 -21.91
C ALA A 97 43.41 -1.63 -20.89
N GLU A 98 44.21 -0.65 -20.48
CA GLU A 98 43.76 0.45 -19.61
C GLU A 98 42.66 1.28 -20.25
N LYS A 99 42.77 1.57 -21.56
CA LYS A 99 41.71 2.27 -22.29
C LYS A 99 40.42 1.45 -22.31
N ASN A 100 40.52 0.16 -22.63
CA ASN A 100 39.36 -0.72 -22.67
C ASN A 100 38.69 -0.84 -21.30
N LEU A 101 39.49 -0.97 -20.24
CA LEU A 101 38.97 -1.01 -18.88
C LEU A 101 38.22 0.27 -18.52
N ARG A 102 38.77 1.45 -18.84
CA ARG A 102 38.07 2.73 -18.64
C ARG A 102 36.77 2.81 -19.44
N ASP A 103 36.77 2.35 -20.68
CA ASP A 103 35.59 2.40 -21.55
C ASP A 103 34.49 1.46 -21.01
N LEU A 104 34.84 0.23 -20.62
CA LEU A 104 33.93 -0.75 -20.02
C LEU A 104 33.36 -0.28 -18.68
N THR A 105 34.19 0.28 -17.79
CA THR A 105 33.71 0.80 -16.50
C THR A 105 32.70 1.92 -16.68
N ARG A 106 32.94 2.86 -17.61
CA ARG A 106 32.00 3.95 -17.89
C ARG A 106 30.67 3.45 -18.45
N ASP A 107 30.73 2.44 -19.31
CA ASP A 107 29.54 1.80 -19.87
C ASP A 107 28.74 1.07 -18.79
N PHE A 108 29.41 0.30 -17.94
CA PHE A 108 28.79 -0.38 -16.80
C PHE A 108 28.11 0.60 -15.84
N GLU A 109 28.77 1.70 -15.47
CA GLU A 109 28.18 2.73 -14.60
C GLU A 109 26.94 3.37 -15.22
N ARG A 110 26.98 3.67 -16.53
CA ARG A 110 25.83 4.19 -17.27
C ARG A 110 24.67 3.20 -17.24
N MET A 111 24.90 1.96 -17.66
CA MET A 111 23.86 0.93 -17.69
C MET A 111 23.25 0.66 -16.32
N ARG A 112 24.08 0.64 -15.27
CA ARG A 112 23.61 0.45 -13.89
C ARG A 112 22.71 1.61 -13.44
N THR A 113 23.06 2.84 -13.80
CA THR A 113 22.26 4.03 -13.47
C THR A 113 20.94 4.02 -14.21
N GLU A 114 20.97 3.82 -15.53
CA GLU A 114 19.77 3.72 -16.38
C GLU A 114 18.84 2.59 -15.90
N TYR A 115 19.40 1.41 -15.58
CA TYR A 115 18.63 0.30 -15.03
C TYR A 115 17.93 0.68 -13.73
N GLN A 116 18.65 1.31 -12.79
CA GLN A 116 18.09 1.68 -11.48
C GLN A 116 17.00 2.74 -11.61
N GLU A 117 17.19 3.73 -12.48
CA GLU A 117 16.21 4.79 -12.75
C GLU A 117 14.96 4.20 -13.40
N ASP A 118 15.12 3.44 -14.48
CA ASP A 118 14.02 2.83 -15.21
C ASP A 118 13.26 1.82 -14.34
N SER A 119 13.97 0.97 -13.59
CA SER A 119 13.32 -0.03 -12.73
C SER A 119 12.52 0.64 -11.62
N ASN A 120 13.04 1.72 -11.04
CA ASN A 120 12.33 2.48 -10.01
C ASN A 120 11.12 3.20 -10.59
N LEU A 121 11.26 3.82 -11.77
CA LEU A 121 10.15 4.48 -12.44
C LEU A 121 9.03 3.48 -12.74
N ARG A 122 9.35 2.36 -13.40
CA ARG A 122 8.39 1.31 -13.74
C ARG A 122 7.75 0.70 -12.51
N GLN A 123 8.54 0.42 -11.47
CA GLN A 123 8.00 -0.07 -10.20
C GLN A 123 7.00 0.92 -9.58
N ASN A 124 7.33 2.21 -9.54
CA ASN A 124 6.44 3.24 -8.99
C ASN A 124 5.15 3.41 -9.83
N GLU A 125 5.25 3.34 -11.15
CA GLU A 125 4.09 3.39 -12.05
C GLU A 125 3.12 2.24 -11.76
N GLU A 126 3.63 1.01 -11.71
CA GLU A 126 2.82 -0.18 -11.43
C GLU A 126 2.25 -0.16 -10.01
N PHE A 127 3.02 0.25 -9.01
CA PHE A 127 2.49 0.45 -7.65
C PHE A 127 1.38 1.50 -7.61
N GLY A 128 1.49 2.58 -8.38
CA GLY A 128 0.43 3.58 -8.49
C GLY A 128 -0.84 3.01 -9.12
N VAL A 129 -0.72 2.12 -10.10
CA VAL A 129 -1.86 1.40 -10.69
C VAL A 129 -2.51 0.49 -9.65
N LEU A 130 -1.70 -0.31 -8.93
CA LEU A 130 -2.16 -1.19 -7.86
C LEU A 130 -2.89 -0.43 -6.76
N GLN A 131 -2.34 0.70 -6.31
CA GLN A 131 -2.93 1.52 -5.27
C GLN A 131 -4.30 2.06 -5.71
N ARG A 132 -4.44 2.53 -6.95
CA ARG A 132 -5.74 2.99 -7.49
C ARG A 132 -6.77 1.86 -7.56
N SER A 133 -6.34 0.67 -7.98
CA SER A 133 -7.22 -0.51 -7.99
C SER A 133 -7.69 -0.89 -6.59
N VAL A 134 -6.77 -0.96 -5.62
CA VAL A 134 -7.12 -1.26 -4.21
C VAL A 134 -8.00 -0.17 -3.60
N LEU A 135 -7.74 1.10 -3.89
CA LEU A 135 -8.60 2.21 -3.44
C LEU A 135 -10.04 2.04 -3.92
N LYS A 136 -10.23 1.61 -5.17
CA LYS A 136 -11.56 1.32 -5.69
C LYS A 136 -12.23 0.16 -4.94
N GLU A 137 -11.51 -0.93 -4.70
CA GLU A 137 -12.03 -2.07 -3.93
C GLU A 137 -12.41 -1.68 -2.50
N VAL A 138 -11.61 -0.83 -1.85
CA VAL A 138 -11.93 -0.28 -0.52
C VAL A 138 -13.23 0.51 -0.57
N GLN A 139 -13.43 1.36 -1.58
CA GLN A 139 -14.66 2.16 -1.75
C GLN A 139 -15.88 1.26 -1.98
N ASP A 140 -15.75 0.28 -2.88
CA ASP A 140 -16.83 -0.66 -3.21
C ASP A 140 -17.21 -1.48 -1.96
N TYR A 141 -16.22 -1.94 -1.19
CA TYR A 141 -16.44 -2.60 0.10
C TYR A 141 -17.10 -1.68 1.13
N ALA A 142 -16.64 -0.43 1.24
CA ALA A 142 -17.19 0.56 2.16
C ALA A 142 -18.69 0.77 1.93
N GLN A 143 -19.05 0.96 0.67
CA GLN A 143 -20.42 1.20 0.24
C GLN A 143 -21.29 -0.04 0.47
N ALA A 144 -20.80 -1.21 0.10
CA ALA A 144 -21.52 -2.48 0.31
C ALA A 144 -21.79 -2.77 1.79
N GLN A 145 -20.87 -2.37 2.68
CA GLN A 145 -20.97 -2.59 4.11
C GLN A 145 -21.60 -1.40 4.88
N GLY A 146 -21.98 -0.32 4.19
CA GLY A 146 -22.60 0.86 4.80
C GLY A 146 -21.68 1.61 5.77
N TYR A 147 -20.39 1.76 5.44
CA TYR A 147 -19.48 2.65 6.17
C TYR A 147 -19.75 4.11 5.80
N ASP A 148 -19.78 4.98 6.81
CA ASP A 148 -19.93 6.42 6.62
C ASP A 148 -18.57 7.11 6.41
N LEU A 149 -17.51 6.53 6.97
CA LEU A 149 -16.15 7.05 6.85
C LEU A 149 -15.14 5.90 6.88
N ILE A 150 -14.23 5.90 5.92
CA ILE A 150 -13.00 5.13 5.99
C ILE A 150 -11.82 6.09 6.05
N VAL A 151 -10.98 5.89 7.06
CA VAL A 151 -9.72 6.61 7.20
C VAL A 151 -8.60 5.71 6.73
N GLY A 152 -7.85 6.16 5.73
CA GLY A 152 -6.60 5.53 5.30
C GLY A 152 -5.41 6.30 5.85
N ASP A 153 -4.37 5.57 6.26
CA ASP A 153 -3.05 6.06 6.71
C ASP A 153 -3.09 7.19 7.78
N GLY A 154 -1.93 7.54 8.35
CA GLY A 154 -1.82 8.68 9.27
C GLY A 154 -2.50 8.55 10.65
N VAL A 155 -3.04 7.38 11.00
CA VAL A 155 -3.66 7.13 12.31
C VAL A 155 -2.63 6.57 13.30
N LEU A 156 -2.45 7.25 14.46
CA LEU A 156 -1.46 6.86 15.46
C LEU A 156 -1.83 5.60 16.27
N TYR A 157 -3.13 5.35 16.45
CA TYR A 157 -3.64 4.20 17.18
C TYR A 157 -4.98 3.76 16.62
N VAL A 158 -5.13 2.46 16.38
CA VAL A 158 -6.33 1.85 15.82
C VAL A 158 -6.70 0.64 16.68
N SER A 159 -7.91 0.67 17.25
CA SER A 159 -8.44 -0.53 17.92
C SER A 159 -8.86 -1.58 16.90
N SER A 160 -8.79 -2.87 17.26
CA SER A 160 -9.25 -3.97 16.41
C SER A 160 -10.71 -3.86 15.97
N LYS A 161 -11.56 -3.16 16.75
CA LYS A 161 -12.97 -2.96 16.43
C LYS A 161 -13.19 -2.13 15.15
N VAL A 162 -12.31 -1.17 14.88
CA VAL A 162 -12.44 -0.25 13.73
C VAL A 162 -11.41 -0.54 12.65
N ASN A 163 -10.41 -1.38 12.92
CA ASN A 163 -9.48 -1.84 11.89
C ASN A 163 -10.17 -2.85 10.97
N ILE A 164 -10.36 -2.46 9.71
CA ILE A 164 -11.03 -3.29 8.69
C ILE A 164 -10.05 -3.83 7.65
N THR A 165 -8.74 -3.66 7.86
CA THR A 165 -7.70 -3.99 6.87
C THR A 165 -7.78 -5.44 6.39
N GLU A 166 -7.89 -6.41 7.31
CA GLU A 166 -8.02 -7.83 6.94
C GLU A 166 -9.34 -8.12 6.20
N ALA A 167 -10.44 -7.48 6.62
CA ALA A 167 -11.74 -7.71 6.00
C ALA A 167 -11.76 -7.20 4.54
N VAL A 168 -11.18 -6.02 4.31
CA VAL A 168 -11.03 -5.48 2.96
C VAL A 168 -10.04 -6.30 2.14
N LEU A 169 -8.90 -6.72 2.71
CA LEU A 169 -7.93 -7.58 2.02
C LEU A 169 -8.57 -8.87 1.53
N ASN A 170 -9.38 -9.52 2.39
CA ASN A 170 -10.10 -10.73 2.00
C ASN A 170 -11.10 -10.48 0.87
N ALA A 171 -11.79 -9.33 0.88
CA ALA A 171 -12.67 -8.95 -0.22
C ALA A 171 -11.90 -8.72 -1.53
N VAL A 172 -10.74 -8.04 -1.48
CA VAL A 172 -9.84 -7.85 -2.63
C VAL A 172 -9.39 -9.19 -3.20
N ILE A 173 -8.96 -10.13 -2.34
CA ILE A 173 -8.55 -11.48 -2.75
C ILE A 173 -9.71 -12.20 -3.44
N ALA A 174 -10.91 -12.19 -2.84
CA ALA A 174 -12.08 -12.86 -3.39
C ALA A 174 -12.50 -12.29 -4.76
N ASN A 175 -12.46 -10.95 -4.91
CA ASN A 175 -12.79 -10.28 -6.16
C ASN A 175 -11.76 -10.59 -7.25
N TYR A 176 -10.48 -10.60 -6.89
CA TYR A 176 -9.41 -11.00 -7.80
C TYR A 176 -9.54 -12.47 -8.26
N GLU A 177 -9.85 -13.40 -7.35
CA GLU A 177 -10.09 -14.80 -7.71
C GLU A 177 -11.33 -14.99 -8.58
N ALA A 178 -12.39 -14.21 -8.34
CA ALA A 178 -13.60 -14.26 -9.15
C ALA A 178 -13.39 -13.73 -10.57
N ALA A 179 -12.54 -12.71 -10.74
CA ALA A 179 -12.21 -12.13 -12.03
C ALA A 179 -11.28 -13.00 -12.90
N ASN A 180 -10.55 -13.93 -12.28
CA ASN A 180 -9.56 -14.78 -12.95
C ASN A 180 -9.96 -16.28 -13.04
N LYS A 181 -11.25 -16.58 -12.81
CA LYS A 181 -11.86 -17.89 -13.11
C LYS A 181 -12.48 -17.87 -14.50
#